data_AF-A0A4R2KA92-F1
#
_entry.id   AF-A0A4R2KA92-F1
#
_cell.length_a   1.000
_cell.length_b   1.000
_cell.length_c   1.000
_cell.angle_alpha   90.00
_cell.angle_beta   90.00
_cell.angle_gamma   90.00
#
_symmetry.space_group_name_H-M   'P 1'
#
loop_
_entity.id
_entity.type
_entity.pdbx_description
1 polymer ?
#
loop_
_entity_poly.entity_id
_entity_poly.type
_entity_poly.pdbx_seq_one_letter_code
_entity_poly.pdbx_strand_id
1 'polypeptide(L)' 'YSPQMNIIEGLWGWMKDEVINNAFFSNVQEIRQAVQWFINWANQIPKTVINRLCVRM' A
#
# COMPACT_ATOMS: atom_id res chain seq x y z
N TYR A 1 -19.00 13.37 -2.99
CA TYR A 1 -17.91 12.37 -3.01
C TYR A 1 -17.88 11.77 -4.40
N SER A 2 -16.78 11.95 -5.14
CA SER A 2 -16.63 11.38 -6.49
C SER A 2 -15.90 10.04 -6.37
N PRO A 3 -16.54 8.89 -6.64
CA PRO A 3 -15.99 7.55 -6.35
C PRO A 3 -14.87 7.09 -7.30
N GLN A 4 -14.57 7.86 -8.35
CA GLN A 4 -13.73 7.43 -9.46
C GLN A 4 -12.23 7.74 -9.28
N MET A 5 -11.81 8.28 -8.13
CA MET A 5 -10.47 8.86 -7.97
C MET A 5 -9.72 8.47 -6.69
N ASN A 6 -10.14 7.43 -5.97
CA ASN A 6 -9.41 7.01 -4.76
C ASN A 6 -8.33 5.96 -5.07
N ILE A 7 -7.38 6.34 -5.95
CA ILE A 7 -6.10 5.62 -6.12
C ILE A 7 -5.42 5.42 -4.76
N ILE A 8 -5.59 6.40 -3.87
CA ILE A 8 -5.11 6.34 -2.49
C ILE A 8 -5.82 5.23 -1.69
N GLU A 9 -7.14 5.02 -1.82
CA GLU A 9 -7.80 3.88 -1.15
C GLU A 9 -7.33 2.54 -1.72
N GLY A 10 -7.11 2.45 -3.04
CA GLY A 10 -6.51 1.27 -3.66
C GLY A 10 -5.11 0.96 -3.13
N LEU A 11 -4.29 2.00 -2.94
CA LEU A 11 -2.96 1.86 -2.33
C LEU A 11 -3.05 1.41 -0.87
N TRP A 12 -3.98 1.99 -0.09
CA TRP A 12 -4.19 1.58 1.31
C TRP A 12 -4.73 0.16 1.45
N GLY A 13 -5.66 -0.25 0.58
CA GLY A 13 -6.16 -1.63 0.52
C GLY A 13 -5.03 -2.60 0.21
N TRP A 14 -4.24 -2.29 -0.81
CA TRP A 14 -3.09 -3.10 -1.19
C TRP A 14 -2.04 -3.21 -0.07
N MET A 15 -1.73 -2.10 0.61
CA MET A 15 -0.84 -2.11 1.75
C MET A 15 -1.36 -3.01 2.88
N LYS A 16 -2.67 -2.97 3.17
CA LYS A 16 -3.26 -3.85 4.20
C LYS A 16 -3.10 -5.33 3.82
N ASP A 17 -3.38 -5.68 2.58
CA ASP A 17 -3.25 -7.08 2.12
C ASP A 17 -1.81 -7.58 2.12
N GLU A 18 -0.85 -6.79 1.60
CA GLU A 18 0.54 -7.24 1.53
C GLU A 18 1.28 -7.18 2.85
N VAL A 19 1.03 -6.13 3.65
CA VAL A 19 1.84 -5.80 4.82
C VAL A 19 1.17 -6.24 6.11
N ILE A 20 -0.13 -5.97 6.27
CA ILE A 20 -0.84 -6.21 7.53
C ILE A 20 -1.36 -7.64 7.61
N ASN A 21 -1.91 -8.18 6.53
CA ASN A 21 -2.52 -9.51 6.52
C ASN A 21 -1.47 -10.64 6.42
N ASN A 22 -0.26 -10.37 5.94
CA ASN A 22 0.79 -11.39 5.72
C ASN A 22 1.85 -11.46 6.84
N ALA A 23 1.77 -10.61 7.85
CA ALA A 23 2.78 -10.57 8.91
C ALA A 23 2.13 -10.44 10.30
N PHE A 24 2.65 -11.21 11.26
CA PHE A 24 2.32 -11.04 12.66
C PHE A 24 3.26 -10.01 13.29
N PHE A 25 2.69 -8.91 13.75
CA PHE A 25 3.42 -7.85 14.42
C PHE A 25 3.27 -7.98 15.94
N SER A 26 4.40 -7.99 16.64
CA SER A 26 4.42 -8.10 18.11
C SER A 26 4.16 -6.76 18.79
N ASN A 27 4.38 -5.65 18.09
CA ASN A 27 4.20 -4.31 18.60
C ASN A 27 3.91 -3.30 17.47
N VAL A 28 3.45 -2.12 17.87
CA VAL A 28 3.08 -1.04 16.93
C VAL A 28 4.31 -0.48 16.18
N GLN A 29 5.52 -0.61 16.73
CA GLN A 29 6.73 -0.14 16.04
C GLN A 29 7.04 -0.98 14.82
N GLU A 30 6.88 -2.31 14.88
CA GLU A 30 7.06 -3.20 13.73
C GLU A 30 6.05 -2.87 12.61
N ILE A 31 4.79 -2.57 12.97
CA ILE A 31 3.79 -2.10 12.01
C ILE A 31 4.26 -0.82 11.31
N ARG A 32 4.75 0.16 12.08
CA ARG A 32 5.25 1.43 11.51
C ARG A 32 6.43 1.19 10.57
N GLN A 33 7.37 0.33 10.95
CA GLN A 33 8.52 -0.03 10.12
C GLN A 33 8.10 -0.70 8.82
N ALA A 34 7.15 -1.65 8.89
CA ALA A 34 6.66 -2.36 7.72
C ALA A 34 5.89 -1.43 6.76
N VAL A 35 5.08 -0.51 7.31
CA VAL A 35 4.42 0.54 6.52
C VAL A 35 5.44 1.46 5.86
N GLN A 36 6.46 1.92 6.60
CA GLN A 36 7.53 2.75 6.04
C GLN A 36 8.30 2.03 4.93
N TRP A 37 8.61 0.76 5.13
CA TRP A 37 9.27 -0.08 4.13
C TRP A 37 8.41 -0.19 2.86
N PHE A 38 7.11 -0.47 3.00
CA PHE A 38 6.20 -0.57 1.86
C PHE A 38 6.11 0.74 1.07
N ILE A 39 5.98 1.88 1.75
CA ILE A 39 5.92 3.20 1.09
C ILE A 39 7.25 3.49 0.37
N ASN A 40 8.39 3.22 1.01
CA ASN A 40 9.70 3.42 0.39
C ASN A 40 9.89 2.53 -0.83
N TRP A 41 9.51 1.26 -0.74
CA TRP A 41 9.54 0.33 -1.86
C TRP A 41 8.63 0.79 -3.01
N ALA A 42 7.39 1.18 -2.70
CA ALA A 42 6.44 1.70 -3.70
C ALA A 42 7.00 2.94 -4.42
N ASN A 43 7.67 3.84 -3.69
CA ASN A 43 8.33 5.02 -4.24
C ASN A 43 9.54 4.71 -5.13
N GLN A 44 10.18 3.55 -4.98
CA GLN A 44 11.27 3.12 -5.88
C GLN A 44 10.75 2.62 -7.22
N ILE A 45 9.51 2.16 -7.29
CA ILE A 45 8.89 1.61 -8.51
C ILE A 45 7.56 2.30 -8.86
N PRO A 46 7.53 3.64 -8.98
CA PRO A 46 6.29 4.40 -9.07
C PRO A 46 5.47 4.04 -10.32
N LYS A 47 6.13 3.73 -11.45
CA LYS A 47 5.44 3.30 -12.69
C LYS A 47 4.70 1.98 -12.51
N THR A 48 5.29 1.02 -11.82
CA THR A 48 4.67 -0.29 -11.54
C THR A 48 3.51 -0.14 -10.57
N VAL A 49 3.67 0.71 -9.54
CA VAL A 49 2.61 1.03 -8.58
C VAL A 49 1.43 1.70 -9.28
N ILE A 50 1.68 2.74 -10.08
CA ILE A 50 0.64 3.44 -10.85
C ILE A 50 -0.05 2.47 -11.82
N ASN A 51 0.69 1.66 -12.56
CA ASN A 51 0.09 0.65 -13.44
C ASN A 51 -0.79 -0.33 -12.65
N ARG A 52 -0.32 -0.87 -11.50
CA ARG A 52 -1.12 -1.79 -10.69
C ARG A 52 -2.41 -1.16 -10.17
N LEU A 53 -2.34 0.11 -9.74
CA LEU A 53 -3.48 0.83 -9.18
C LEU A 53 -4.46 1.34 -10.24
N CYS A 54 -3.96 1.74 -11.42
CA CYS A 54 -4.78 2.30 -12.50
C CYS A 54 -5.27 1.27 -13.52
N VAL A 55 -4.61 0.12 -13.68
CA VAL A 55 -5.03 -0.96 -14.61
C VAL A 55 -6.15 -1.83 -13.99
N ARG A 56 -6.37 -1.74 -12.68
CA ARG A 56 -7.50 -2.40 -11.99
C ARG A 56 -8.75 -1.51 -11.83
N MET A 57 -8.78 -0.32 -12.44
CA MET A 57 -9.99 0.51 -12.53
C MET A 57 -10.89 0.08 -13.68
#